data_AF-A0A2W6SEI1-F1
#
_entry.id   AF-A0A2W6SEI1-F1
#
_cell.length_a   1.000
_cell.length_b   1.000
_cell.length_c   1.000
_cell.angle_alpha   90.00
_cell.angle_beta   90.00
_cell.angle_gamma   90.00
#
_symmetry.space_group_name_H-M   'P 1'
#
loop_
_entity.id
_entity.type
_entity.pdbx_description
1 polymer ?
#
loop_
_entity_poly.entity_id
_entity_poly.type
_entity_poly.pdbx_seq_one_letter_code
_entity_poly.pdbx_strand_id
1 'polypeptide(L)' 'MSEQTIIERVAVALLAAVAPWADWETGSQEDREKWMTYARAAIAAMREPTVTMIASCGDLPCSQQEVWARSIDAALQP' A
#
# COMPACT_ATOMS: atom_id res chain seq x y z
N MET A 1 -6.45 1.98 -21.12
CA MET A 1 -5.90 1.34 -19.91
C MET A 1 -6.69 1.91 -18.74
N SER A 2 -7.42 1.09 -18.00
CA SER A 2 -8.11 1.55 -16.79
C SER A 2 -7.07 2.07 -15.80
N GLU A 3 -7.36 3.19 -15.14
CA GLU A 3 -6.51 3.67 -14.04
C GLU A 3 -6.54 2.62 -12.92
N GLN A 4 -5.38 2.02 -12.64
CA GLN A 4 -5.22 1.12 -11.50
C GLN A 4 -5.30 1.93 -10.20
N THR A 5 -6.05 1.42 -9.25
CA THR A 5 -6.05 1.93 -7.87
C THR A 5 -4.67 1.77 -7.23
N ILE A 6 -4.39 2.54 -6.19
CA ILE A 6 -3.14 2.39 -5.41
C ILE A 6 -3.00 0.97 -4.83
N ILE A 7 -4.12 0.34 -4.46
CA ILE A 7 -4.15 -1.02 -3.93
C ILE A 7 -3.72 -2.02 -5.01
N GLU A 8 -4.26 -1.91 -6.22
CA GLU A 8 -3.87 -2.76 -7.35
C GLU A 8 -2.39 -2.59 -7.70
N ARG A 9 -1.90 -1.34 -7.71
CA ARG A 9 -0.48 -1.06 -7.99
C ARG A 9 0.45 -1.73 -6.96
N VAL A 10 0.10 -1.65 -5.68
CA VAL A 10 0.87 -2.33 -4.61
C VAL A 10 0.73 -3.84 -4.70
N ALA A 11 -0.47 -4.36 -5.00
CA ALA A 11 -0.71 -5.79 -5.18
C ALA A 11 0.13 -6.38 -6.33
N VAL A 12 0.19 -5.69 -7.47
CA VAL A 12 1.04 -6.05 -8.62
C VAL A 12 2.51 -6.06 -8.23
N ALA A 13 2.98 -5.05 -7.49
CA ALA A 13 4.36 -4.98 -7.04
C ALA A 13 4.71 -6.14 -6.07
N LEU A 14 3.81 -6.49 -5.14
CA LEU A 14 3.98 -7.62 -4.24
C LEU A 14 4.00 -8.95 -4.99
N LEU A 15 3.10 -9.14 -5.95
CA LEU A 15 3.07 -10.33 -6.80
C LEU A 15 4.39 -10.49 -7.56
N ALA A 16 4.87 -9.43 -8.23
CA ALA A 16 6.10 -9.46 -9.00
C ALA A 16 7.33 -9.78 -8.14
N ALA A 17 7.36 -9.35 -6.88
CA ALA A 17 8.45 -9.63 -5.96
C ALA A 17 8.47 -11.09 -5.48
N VAL A 18 7.29 -11.69 -5.24
CA VAL A 18 7.19 -13.05 -4.69
C VAL A 18 7.13 -14.13 -5.77
N ALA A 19 6.46 -13.86 -6.88
CA ALA A 19 6.26 -14.77 -7.98
C ALA A 19 6.45 -14.04 -9.32
N PRO A 20 7.70 -13.74 -9.73
CA PRO A 20 8.00 -12.99 -10.94
C PRO A 20 7.55 -13.68 -12.24
N TRP A 21 7.21 -14.96 -12.18
CA TRP A 21 6.65 -15.74 -13.29
C TRP A 21 5.11 -15.63 -13.41
N ALA A 22 4.45 -15.04 -12.41
CA ALA A 22 3.00 -14.90 -12.39
C ALA A 22 2.59 -13.56 -13.02
N ASP A 23 1.57 -13.59 -13.88
CA ASP A 23 1.02 -12.41 -14.52
C ASP A 23 -0.30 -12.00 -13.84
N TRP A 24 -0.36 -10.74 -13.43
CA TRP A 24 -1.55 -10.13 -12.84
C TRP A 24 -2.76 -10.21 -13.78
N GLU A 25 -2.55 -9.96 -15.07
CA GLU A 25 -3.62 -9.85 -16.07
C GLU A 25 -4.23 -11.21 -16.44
N THR A 26 -3.51 -12.30 -16.20
CA THR A 26 -4.01 -13.67 -16.40
C THR A 26 -4.30 -14.42 -15.10
N GLY A 27 -3.97 -13.82 -13.94
CA GLY A 27 -4.21 -14.41 -12.63
C GLY A 27 -5.69 -14.61 -12.34
N SER A 28 -6.00 -15.60 -11.51
CA SER A 28 -7.37 -15.85 -11.07
C SER A 28 -7.92 -14.67 -10.24
N GLN A 29 -9.23 -14.50 -10.21
CA GLN A 29 -9.85 -13.46 -9.37
C GLN A 29 -9.50 -13.67 -7.89
N GLU A 30 -9.49 -14.91 -7.42
CA GLU A 30 -9.13 -15.25 -6.04
C GLU A 30 -7.68 -14.86 -5.71
N ASP A 31 -6.74 -15.09 -6.64
CA ASP A 31 -5.36 -14.64 -6.46
C ASP A 31 -5.28 -13.12 -6.40
N ARG A 32 -5.99 -12.40 -7.29
CA ARG A 32 -6.02 -10.94 -7.27
C ARG A 32 -6.56 -10.41 -5.94
N GLU A 33 -7.65 -10.98 -5.44
CA GLU A 33 -8.24 -10.60 -4.14
C GLU A 33 -7.28 -10.87 -2.97
N LYS A 34 -6.56 -11.99 -3.00
CA LYS A 34 -5.52 -12.32 -2.03
C LYS A 34 -4.40 -11.28 -2.03
N TRP A 35 -3.87 -10.91 -3.20
CA TRP A 35 -2.82 -9.90 -3.30
C TRP A 35 -3.30 -8.49 -2.94
N MET A 36 -4.53 -8.12 -3.29
CA MET A 36 -5.15 -6.88 -2.82
C MET A 36 -5.30 -6.85 -1.30
N THR A 37 -5.57 -8.00 -0.66
CA THR A 37 -5.63 -8.11 0.80
C THR A 37 -4.25 -7.85 1.44
N TYR A 38 -3.19 -8.42 0.89
CA TYR A 38 -1.82 -8.13 1.33
C TYR A 38 -1.41 -6.68 1.07
N ALA A 39 -1.82 -6.10 -0.05
CA ALA A 39 -1.58 -4.70 -0.36
C ALA A 39 -2.25 -3.76 0.66
N ARG A 40 -3.52 -4.01 1.01
CA ARG A 40 -4.23 -3.25 2.06
C ARG A 40 -3.51 -3.35 3.41
N ALA A 41 -3.06 -4.54 3.79
CA ALA A 41 -2.32 -4.73 5.05
C ALA A 41 -0.98 -3.96 5.05
N ALA A 42 -0.23 -4.00 3.94
CA ALA A 42 1.02 -3.27 3.80
C ALA A 42 0.81 -1.74 3.85
N ILE A 43 -0.22 -1.23 3.16
CA ILE A 43 -0.58 0.18 3.19
C ILE A 43 -1.00 0.62 4.60
N ALA A 44 -1.81 -0.18 5.28
CA ALA A 44 -2.24 0.09 6.65
C ALA A 44 -1.05 0.11 7.64
N ALA A 45 -0.06 -0.76 7.47
CA ALA A 45 1.13 -0.79 8.32
C ALA A 45 1.97 0.50 8.21
N MET A 46 1.91 1.21 7.07
CA MET A 46 2.60 2.50 6.91
C MET A 46 1.91 3.65 7.68
N ARG A 47 0.69 3.43 8.21
CA ARG A 47 -0.03 4.43 9.00
C ARG A 47 0.69 4.76 10.30
N GLU A 48 1.39 3.79 10.87
CA GLU A 48 2.18 3.94 12.08
C GLU A 48 3.63 4.31 11.70
N PRO A 49 4.06 5.57 11.89
CA PRO A 49 5.43 5.96 11.59
C PRO A 49 6.39 5.20 12.53
N THR A 50 7.47 4.66 11.95
CA THR A 50 8.51 3.99 12.75
C THR A 50 9.25 5.01 13.63
N VAL A 51 9.82 4.55 14.75
CA VAL A 51 10.68 5.37 15.62
C VAL A 51 11.81 6.03 14.82
N THR A 52 12.38 5.31 13.84
CA THR A 52 13.42 5.84 12.95
C THR A 52 12.91 6.95 12.02
N MET A 53 11.68 6.84 11.50
CA MET A 53 11.06 7.92 10.72
C MET A 53 10.82 9.16 11.56
N ILE A 54 10.30 9.00 12.78
CA ILE A 54 10.09 10.11 13.73
C ILE A 54 11.43 10.79 14.04
N ALA A 55 12.47 10.01 14.36
CA ALA A 55 13.79 10.53 14.68
C ALA A 55 14.46 11.24 13.49
N SER A 56 14.28 10.73 12.26
CA SER A 56 14.91 11.27 11.05
C SER A 56 14.22 12.53 10.51
N CYS A 57 12.93 12.67 10.75
CA CYS A 57 12.16 13.85 10.32
C CYS A 57 12.13 14.98 11.37
N GLY A 58 12.77 14.79 12.54
CA GLY A 58 12.65 15.69 13.70
C GLY A 58 11.22 15.70 14.26
N ASP A 59 10.90 16.69 15.10
CA ASP A 59 9.52 16.97 15.51
C ASP A 59 8.73 17.45 14.28
N LEU A 60 8.26 16.51 13.45
CA LEU A 60 7.29 16.80 12.40
C LEU A 60 6.11 17.52 13.05
N PRO A 61 5.67 18.68 12.51
CA PRO A 61 4.46 19.31 12.99
C PRO A 61 3.30 18.30 12.95
N CYS A 62 2.44 18.26 13.97
CA CYS A 62 1.29 17.35 14.01
C CYS A 62 0.46 17.36 12.71
N SER A 63 0.38 18.51 12.02
CA SER A 63 -0.31 18.66 10.74
C SER A 63 0.26 17.77 9.63
N GLN A 64 1.56 17.49 9.59
CA GLN A 64 2.15 16.62 8.57
C GLN A 64 1.89 15.13 8.86
N GLN A 65 1.88 14.74 10.14
CA GLN A 65 1.48 13.39 10.53
C GLN A 65 0.00 13.12 10.23
N GLU A 66 -0.86 14.12 10.45
CA GLU A 66 -2.27 14.05 10.08
C GLU A 66 -2.48 13.96 8.57
N VAL A 67 -1.74 14.74 7.77
CA VAL A 67 -1.77 14.64 6.30
C VAL A 67 -1.33 13.26 5.83
N TRP A 68 -0.24 12.73 6.38
CA TRP A 68 0.24 11.37 6.09
C TRP A 68 -0.82 10.30 6.39
N ALA A 69 -1.37 10.31 7.61
CA ALA A 69 -2.40 9.36 8.01
C ALA A 69 -3.66 9.46 7.13
N ARG A 70 -4.08 10.68 6.78
CA ARG A 70 -5.24 10.91 5.89
C ARG A 70 -4.98 10.43 4.46
N SER A 71 -3.77 10.60 3.93
CA SER A 71 -3.39 10.07 2.61
C SER A 71 -3.44 8.55 2.57
N ILE A 72 -3.02 7.88 3.64
CA ILE A 72 -3.12 6.43 3.78
C ILE A 72 -4.57 5.98 3.93
N ASP A 73 -5.37 6.68 4.74
CA ASP A 73 -6.80 6.38 4.89
C ASP A 73 -7.54 6.51 3.56
N ALA A 74 -7.26 7.57 2.78
CA ALA A 74 -7.83 7.75 1.44
C ALA A 74 -7.42 6.62 0.48
N ALA A 75 -6.18 6.14 0.56
CA ALA A 75 -5.67 5.02 -0.23
C ALA A 75 -6.36 3.67 0.10
N LEU A 76 -6.95 3.54 1.29
CA LEU A 76 -7.63 2.33 1.75
C LEU A 76 -9.15 2.34 1.47
N GLN A 77 -9.72 3.47 1.06
CA GLN A 77 -11.13 3.56 0.72
C GLN A 77 -11.47 2.67 -0.50
N PRO A 78 -12.63 1.98 -0.47
CA PRO A 78 -13.05 1.06 -1.52
C PRO A 78 -13.43 1.76 -2.84
#